data_AF-A0A7S2CXL3-F1
#
_entry.id   AF-A0A7S2CXL3-F1
#
_cell.length_a   1.000
_cell.length_b   1.000
_cell.length_c   1.000
_cell.angle_alpha   90.00
_cell.angle_beta   90.00
_cell.angle_gamma   90.00
#
_symmetry.space_group_name_H-M   'P 1'
#
loop_
_entity.id
_entity.type
_entity.pdbx_description
1 polymer ?
#
loop_
_entity_poly.entity_id
_entity_poly.type
_entity_poly.pdbx_seq_one_letter_code
_entity_poly.pdbx_strand_id
1 'polypeptide(L)'
;VRIPEFDPEAVDPEILTAVTRMVSVIELGRMCRERKKVGLKTPLRTMTIMNKSEGFVNDVKRLQTYVESELYVLDVKYASNTDNVQLKGVLNFKVLGKKLGKDMKTVQQAANNLTQEDLTKFEEEGKLTICGHEITSEEMTVSRKLEGLEDPNLEVCGDSDTMVVMDFTQDEELFAMAMSRTVGNLVQKMRKEAKLQQDDPVDMWAAAVAGKKGTGNLQKVLEEKKDLIEKHLRRPLWSSSLRQGHELLVKEETFDVEGEGGDKLLVAITVRAPFFNEDALRQLVGSDANAETACRQYAQTFSLEKLSELCSNGGLKVNYEGKTFQLEHKKHFTVGPADAPWLAK
;
A
#
# COMPACT_ATOMS: atom_id res chain seq x y z
N VAL A 1 -15.54 -9.64 34.58
CA VAL A 1 -14.35 -9.76 33.69
C VAL A 1 -13.14 -9.85 34.59
N ARG A 2 -12.39 -10.97 34.57
CA ARG A 2 -11.10 -11.04 35.29
C ARG A 2 -10.10 -10.22 34.49
N ILE A 3 -9.60 -9.14 35.08
CA ILE A 3 -8.48 -8.38 34.53
C ILE A 3 -7.23 -9.09 35.03
N PRO A 4 -6.32 -9.54 34.15
CA PRO A 4 -5.07 -10.12 34.60
C PRO A 4 -4.26 -9.11 35.41
N GLU A 5 -3.64 -9.56 36.49
CA GLU A 5 -2.78 -8.72 37.32
C GLU A 5 -1.47 -8.43 36.58
N PHE A 6 -0.91 -7.25 36.81
CA PHE A 6 0.35 -6.83 36.21
C PHE A 6 1.48 -7.74 36.71
N ASP A 7 2.24 -8.32 35.78
CA ASP A 7 3.41 -9.14 36.05
C ASP A 7 4.68 -8.30 35.79
N PRO A 8 5.40 -7.86 36.84
CA PRO A 8 6.63 -7.09 36.68
C PRO A 8 7.75 -7.88 36.01
N GLU A 9 7.76 -9.22 36.10
CA GLU A 9 8.81 -10.07 35.54
C GLU A 9 8.70 -10.20 34.01
N ALA A 10 7.51 -9.96 33.47
CA ALA A 10 7.28 -9.91 32.02
C ALA A 10 7.75 -8.59 31.36
N VAL A 11 8.17 -7.60 32.15
CA VAL A 11 8.65 -6.31 31.63
C VAL A 11 10.13 -6.40 31.26
N ASP A 12 10.40 -6.25 29.97
CA ASP A 12 11.76 -6.11 29.44
C ASP A 12 12.04 -4.63 29.08
N PRO A 13 12.87 -3.92 29.85
CA PRO A 13 13.20 -2.52 29.60
C PRO A 13 13.92 -2.27 28.28
N GLU A 14 14.68 -3.24 27.77
CA GLU A 14 15.39 -3.11 26.49
C GLU A 14 14.38 -3.11 25.34
N ILE A 15 13.40 -4.02 25.39
CA ILE A 15 12.31 -4.08 24.40
C ILE A 15 11.50 -2.79 24.44
N LEU A 16 11.12 -2.30 25.62
CA LEU A 16 10.38 -1.05 25.76
C LEU A 16 11.14 0.11 25.13
N THR A 17 12.44 0.20 25.42
CA THR A 17 13.31 1.24 24.85
C THR A 17 13.37 1.14 23.33
N ALA A 18 13.58 -0.05 22.77
CA ALA A 18 13.63 -0.27 21.33
C ALA A 18 12.31 0.10 20.64
N VAL A 19 11.17 -0.28 21.24
CA VAL A 19 9.84 0.08 20.74
C VAL A 19 9.62 1.59 20.77
N THR A 20 9.96 2.28 21.87
CA THR A 20 9.84 3.74 21.96
C THR A 20 10.68 4.45 20.89
N ARG A 21 11.92 4.00 20.66
CA ARG A 21 12.80 4.55 19.61
C ARG A 21 12.21 4.34 18.21
N MET A 22 11.72 3.14 17.91
CA MET A 22 11.05 2.83 16.65
C MET A 22 9.80 3.69 16.44
N VAL A 23 8.98 3.89 17.48
CA VAL A 23 7.77 4.74 17.41
C VAL A 23 8.14 6.19 17.07
N SER A 24 9.18 6.75 17.70
CA SER A 24 9.65 8.10 17.35
C SER A 24 10.02 8.21 15.86
N VAL A 25 10.76 7.23 15.33
CA VAL A 25 11.12 7.19 13.89
C VAL A 25 9.88 7.15 12.99
N ILE A 26 8.86 6.36 13.36
CA ILE A 26 7.60 6.29 12.62
C ILE A 26 6.87 7.63 12.65
N GLU A 27 6.83 8.31 13.80
CA GLU A 27 6.21 9.63 13.93
C GLU A 27 6.91 10.67 13.05
N LEU A 28 8.25 10.70 13.06
CA LEU A 28 9.05 11.57 12.18
C LEU A 28 8.79 11.29 10.69
N GLY A 29 8.72 10.01 10.29
CA GLY A 29 8.38 9.64 8.91
C GLY A 29 6.95 10.06 8.51
N ARG A 30 5.97 9.93 9.41
CA ARG A 30 4.59 10.40 9.19
C ARG A 30 4.54 11.92 9.01
N MET A 31 5.28 12.67 9.81
CA MET A 31 5.40 14.13 9.65
C MET A 31 5.95 14.49 8.26
N CYS A 32 6.95 13.77 7.77
CA CYS A 32 7.53 14.02 6.45
C CYS A 32 6.51 13.79 5.34
N ARG A 33 5.75 12.69 5.44
CA ARG A 33 4.64 12.38 4.53
C ARG A 33 3.53 13.44 4.57
N GLU A 34 3.17 13.93 5.75
CA GLU A 34 2.17 14.99 5.91
C GLU A 34 2.61 16.30 5.25
N ARG A 35 3.88 16.72 5.46
CA ARG A 35 4.43 17.94 4.84
C ARG A 35 4.44 17.89 3.32
N LYS A 36 4.77 16.74 2.73
CA LYS A 36 4.69 16.51 1.27
C LYS A 36 3.28 16.17 0.78
N LYS A 37 2.31 16.01 1.69
CA LYS A 37 0.91 15.62 1.39
C LYS A 37 0.80 14.28 0.65
N VAL A 38 1.69 13.33 0.94
CA VAL A 38 1.70 11.98 0.34
C VAL A 38 1.21 10.95 1.35
N GLY A 39 0.05 10.36 1.09
CA GLY A 39 -0.56 9.38 1.99
C GLY A 39 0.19 8.05 2.09
N LEU A 40 -0.07 7.28 3.15
CA LEU A 40 0.55 5.97 3.44
C LEU A 40 0.24 4.87 2.41
N LYS A 41 -0.64 5.13 1.43
CA LYS A 41 -0.94 4.19 0.34
C LYS A 41 0.09 4.25 -0.79
N THR A 42 0.87 5.33 -0.86
CA THR A 42 1.91 5.50 -1.87
C THR A 42 3.23 4.97 -1.30
N PRO A 43 3.83 3.94 -1.92
CA PRO A 43 5.13 3.44 -1.52
C PRO A 43 6.20 4.50 -1.79
N LEU A 44 7.22 4.51 -0.95
CA LEU A 44 8.42 5.35 -1.14
C LEU A 44 9.64 4.45 -1.30
N ARG A 45 10.62 4.90 -2.10
CA ARG A 45 11.79 4.09 -2.42
C ARG A 45 12.70 3.92 -1.22
N THR A 46 13.10 5.03 -0.61
CA THR A 46 14.07 5.01 0.49
C THR A 46 13.69 5.95 1.62
N MET A 47 14.11 5.56 2.82
CA MET A 47 14.15 6.38 4.02
C MET A 47 15.53 6.25 4.64
N THR A 48 16.12 7.36 5.09
CA THR A 48 17.40 7.38 5.79
C THR A 48 17.18 7.87 7.22
N ILE A 49 17.59 7.06 8.19
CA ILE A 49 17.54 7.38 9.62
C ILE A 49 18.94 7.78 10.07
N MET A 50 19.04 8.95 10.68
CA MET A 50 20.27 9.51 11.21
C MET A 50 20.19 9.67 12.73
N ASN A 51 21.09 9.01 13.44
CA ASN A 51 21.25 9.16 14.89
C ASN A 51 22.71 8.84 15.28
N LYS A 52 23.27 9.61 16.23
CA LYS A 52 24.66 9.44 16.71
C LYS A 52 24.86 8.17 17.54
N SER A 53 23.80 7.67 18.18
CA SER A 53 23.83 6.49 19.06
C SER A 53 23.74 5.20 18.25
N GLU A 54 24.80 4.39 18.28
CA GLU A 54 24.79 3.05 17.67
C GLU A 54 23.74 2.13 18.30
N GLY A 55 23.50 2.26 19.62
CA GLY A 55 22.45 1.53 20.31
C GLY A 55 21.06 1.85 19.77
N PHE A 56 20.80 3.13 19.48
CA PHE A 56 19.54 3.55 18.85
C PHE A 56 19.37 2.93 17.47
N VAL A 57 20.41 3.01 16.64
CA VAL A 57 20.39 2.47 15.28
C VAL A 57 20.16 0.96 15.31
N ASN A 58 20.82 0.22 16.20
CA ASN A 58 20.67 -1.22 16.33
C ASN A 58 19.25 -1.63 16.76
N ASP A 59 18.65 -0.90 17.70
CA ASP A 59 17.28 -1.15 18.15
C ASP A 59 16.27 -0.96 17.03
N VAL A 60 16.35 0.17 16.32
CA VAL A 60 15.44 0.46 15.21
C VAL A 60 15.66 -0.53 14.06
N LYS A 61 16.91 -0.90 13.78
CA LYS A 61 17.25 -1.88 12.75
C LYS A 61 16.69 -3.26 13.06
N ARG A 62 16.69 -3.69 14.32
CA ARG A 62 16.04 -4.93 14.77
C ARG A 62 14.53 -4.92 14.53
N LEU A 63 13.91 -3.74 14.56
CA LEU A 63 12.46 -3.53 14.37
C LEU A 63 12.11 -2.92 13.00
N GLN A 64 13.03 -2.92 12.03
CA GLN A 64 12.90 -2.23 10.75
C GLN A 64 11.64 -2.62 9.97
N THR A 65 11.24 -3.88 10.03
CA THR A 65 10.05 -4.39 9.31
C THR A 65 8.78 -3.67 9.72
N TYR A 66 8.65 -3.25 10.98
CA TYR A 66 7.54 -2.43 11.45
C TYR A 66 7.59 -1.03 10.83
N VAL A 67 8.76 -0.41 10.79
CA VAL A 67 8.97 0.91 10.15
C VAL A 67 8.61 0.86 8.67
N GLU A 68 9.11 -0.13 7.93
CA GLU A 68 8.79 -0.36 6.51
C GLU A 68 7.30 -0.53 6.28
N SER A 69 6.63 -1.32 7.12
CA SER A 69 5.20 -1.61 6.99
C SER A 69 4.32 -0.40 7.33
N GLU A 70 4.65 0.34 8.38
CA GLU A 70 3.89 1.49 8.88
C GLU A 70 4.06 2.72 7.98
N LEU A 71 5.26 2.91 7.43
CA LEU A 71 5.57 4.05 6.56
C LEU A 71 5.53 3.70 5.07
N TYR A 72 5.26 2.45 4.70
CA TYR A 72 5.31 1.94 3.32
C TYR A 72 6.57 2.42 2.56
N VAL A 73 7.74 2.10 3.08
CA VAL A 73 9.03 2.36 2.43
C VAL A 73 9.70 1.04 2.07
N LEU A 74 10.38 0.98 0.93
CA LEU A 74 10.98 -0.25 0.41
C LEU A 74 12.37 -0.53 0.97
N ASP A 75 13.12 0.52 1.33
CA ASP A 75 14.47 0.42 1.86
C ASP A 75 14.70 1.44 2.97
N VAL A 76 15.32 1.01 4.06
CA VAL A 76 15.69 1.85 5.20
C VAL A 76 17.20 1.84 5.35
N LYS A 77 17.80 3.02 5.18
CA LYS A 77 19.22 3.28 5.33
C LYS A 77 19.48 3.92 6.68
N TYR A 78 20.67 3.67 7.22
CA TYR A 78 21.11 4.24 8.49
C TYR A 78 22.40 5.00 8.28
N ALA A 79 22.50 6.18 8.89
CA ALA A 79 23.71 6.98 8.86
C ALA A 79 24.01 7.50 10.27
N SER A 80 25.27 7.37 10.70
CA SER A 80 25.76 7.88 11.99
C SER A 80 26.46 9.22 11.86
N ASN A 81 26.86 9.59 10.63
CA ASN A 81 27.49 10.88 10.37
C ASN A 81 26.41 11.98 10.34
N THR A 82 26.51 12.93 11.28
CA THR A 82 25.64 14.11 11.38
C THR A 82 26.37 15.41 11.06
N ASP A 83 27.48 15.38 10.33
CA ASP A 83 28.33 16.54 10.05
C ASP A 83 27.61 17.61 9.21
N ASN A 84 26.63 17.19 8.40
CA ASN A 84 25.79 18.09 7.57
C ASN A 84 24.55 18.60 8.32
N VAL A 85 24.44 18.36 9.63
CA VAL A 85 23.27 18.72 10.43
C VAL A 85 23.51 20.05 11.12
N GLN A 86 22.82 21.09 10.65
CA GLN A 86 22.79 22.39 11.30
C GLN A 86 21.67 22.43 12.34
N LEU A 87 22.03 22.78 13.57
CA LEU A 87 21.09 23.16 14.61
C LEU A 87 20.56 24.57 14.34
N LYS A 88 19.28 24.78 14.62
CA LYS A 88 18.63 26.09 14.58
C LYS A 88 17.72 26.23 15.79
N GLY A 89 17.94 27.27 16.59
CA GLY A 89 17.05 27.65 17.67
C GLY A 89 15.69 28.11 17.16
N VAL A 90 14.61 27.52 17.69
CA VAL A 90 13.22 27.90 17.44
C VAL A 90 12.65 28.47 18.72
N LEU A 91 12.34 29.77 18.69
CA LEU A 91 11.83 30.49 19.86
C LEU A 91 10.32 30.28 20.02
N ASN A 92 9.90 30.06 21.27
CA ASN A 92 8.50 30.11 21.66
C ASN A 92 8.08 31.57 21.91
N PHE A 93 7.66 32.26 20.85
CA PHE A 93 7.26 33.66 20.88
C PHE A 93 6.19 33.99 21.94
N LYS A 94 5.31 33.04 22.26
CA LYS A 94 4.22 33.24 23.22
C LYS A 94 4.73 33.34 24.66
N VAL A 95 5.73 32.51 25.02
CA VAL A 95 6.34 32.50 26.36
C VAL A 95 7.36 33.63 26.47
N LEU A 96 8.27 33.72 25.50
CA LEU A 96 9.33 34.74 25.47
C LEU A 96 8.77 36.16 25.38
N GLY A 97 7.70 36.38 24.62
CA GLY A 97 7.07 37.70 24.50
C GLY A 97 6.54 38.23 25.83
N LYS A 98 6.07 37.36 26.73
CA LYS A 98 5.62 37.75 28.09
C LYS A 98 6.78 38.09 29.01
N LYS A 99 7.90 37.39 28.87
CA LYS A 99 9.10 37.57 29.71
C LYS A 99 9.93 38.79 29.29
N LEU A 100 10.18 38.93 27.99
CA LEU A 100 11.14 39.90 27.45
C LEU A 100 10.51 41.24 27.05
N GLY A 101 9.21 41.27 26.74
CA GLY A 101 8.50 42.49 26.35
C GLY A 101 9.19 43.24 25.21
N LYS A 102 9.75 44.42 25.53
CA LYS A 102 10.44 45.30 24.55
C LYS A 102 11.75 44.69 24.01
N ASP A 103 12.40 43.82 24.78
CA ASP A 103 13.69 43.23 24.42
C ASP A 103 13.55 42.04 23.46
N MET A 104 12.31 41.61 23.17
CA MET A 104 12.02 40.44 22.33
C MET A 104 12.65 40.55 20.93
N LYS A 105 12.63 41.73 20.32
CA LYS A 105 13.24 41.94 18.99
C LYS A 105 14.76 41.74 19.03
N THR A 106 15.41 42.22 20.08
CA THR A 106 16.86 42.12 20.25
C THR A 106 17.27 40.67 20.47
N VAL A 107 16.57 39.95 21.36
CA VAL A 107 16.81 38.53 21.61
C VAL A 107 16.52 37.67 20.38
N GLN A 108 15.47 37.98 19.62
CA GLN A 108 15.17 37.27 18.37
C GLN A 108 16.29 37.41 17.32
N GLN A 109 16.85 38.61 17.17
CA GLN A 109 17.99 38.83 16.26
C GLN A 109 19.23 38.07 16.71
N ALA A 110 19.54 38.11 18.01
CA ALA A 110 20.68 37.37 18.55
C ALA A 110 20.48 35.84 18.46
N ALA A 111 19.27 35.34 18.71
CA ALA A 111 18.93 33.92 18.60
C ALA A 111 19.09 33.38 17.17
N ASN A 112 18.80 34.20 16.15
CA ASN A 112 19.02 33.82 14.75
C ASN A 112 20.51 33.73 14.37
N ASN A 113 21.40 34.33 15.16
CA ASN A 113 22.85 34.37 14.93
C ASN A 113 23.63 33.44 15.88
N LEU A 114 22.96 32.56 16.63
CA LEU A 114 23.61 31.58 17.49
C LEU A 114 24.46 30.63 16.66
N THR A 115 25.64 30.29 17.18
CA THR A 115 26.53 29.32 16.53
C THR A 115 26.07 27.89 16.82
N GLN A 116 26.57 26.92 16.04
CA GLN A 116 26.35 25.50 16.31
C GLN A 116 26.85 25.10 17.70
N GLU A 117 27.97 25.68 18.17
CA GLU A 117 28.50 25.44 19.51
C GLU A 117 27.55 25.95 20.60
N ASP A 118 26.98 27.15 20.42
CA ASP A 118 26.01 27.71 21.39
C ASP A 118 24.74 26.87 21.48
N LEU A 119 24.24 26.39 20.33
CA LEU A 119 23.06 25.53 20.28
C LEU A 119 23.34 24.15 20.85
N THR A 120 24.54 23.61 20.64
CA THR A 120 24.96 22.33 21.25
C THR A 120 25.05 22.47 22.77
N LYS A 121 25.67 23.55 23.27
CA LYS A 121 25.71 23.85 24.72
C LYS A 121 24.31 24.02 25.31
N PHE A 122 23.41 24.68 24.58
CA PHE A 122 22.02 24.82 25.03
C PHE A 122 21.30 23.47 25.14
N GLU A 123 21.56 22.50 24.24
CA GLU A 123 21.01 21.15 24.37
C GLU A 123 21.58 20.39 25.58
N GLU A 124 22.87 20.57 25.89
CA GLU A 124 23.52 19.91 27.02
C GLU A 124 23.13 20.52 28.37
N GLU A 125 23.08 21.86 28.46
CA GLU A 125 22.84 22.58 29.72
C GLU A 125 21.36 22.91 29.96
N GLY A 126 20.52 22.84 28.93
CA GLY A 126 19.09 23.19 28.97
C GLY A 126 18.80 24.70 29.09
N LYS A 127 19.84 25.53 29.07
CA LYS A 127 19.75 26.98 29.20
C LYS A 127 20.88 27.71 28.48
N LEU A 128 20.62 28.94 28.05
CA LEU A 128 21.60 29.79 27.37
C LEU A 128 21.28 31.26 27.64
N THR A 129 22.31 32.06 27.90
CA THR A 129 22.14 33.51 28.12
C THR A 129 22.27 34.25 26.79
N ILE A 130 21.18 34.87 26.33
CA ILE A 130 21.15 35.68 25.10
C ILE A 130 20.85 37.13 25.47
N CYS A 131 21.74 38.06 25.12
CA CYS A 131 21.59 39.50 25.42
C CYS A 131 21.31 39.80 26.90
N GLY A 132 21.89 39.03 27.84
CA GLY A 132 21.70 39.21 29.28
C GLY A 132 20.43 38.56 29.85
N HIS A 133 19.64 37.87 29.03
CA HIS A 133 18.47 37.12 29.46
C HIS A 133 18.73 35.62 29.43
N GLU A 134 18.42 34.91 30.51
CA GLU A 134 18.48 33.45 30.56
C GLU A 134 17.29 32.87 29.78
N ILE A 135 17.59 32.11 28.73
CA ILE A 135 16.63 31.38 27.90
C ILE A 135 16.67 29.92 28.32
N THR A 136 15.53 29.32 28.60
CA THR A 136 15.41 27.91 29.01
C THR A 136 14.74 27.04 27.93
N SER A 137 14.73 25.71 28.10
CA SER A 137 14.05 24.78 27.19
C SER A 137 12.54 25.00 27.04
N GLU A 138 11.88 25.70 27.97
CA GLU A 138 10.47 26.10 27.84
C GLU A 138 10.27 27.23 26.81
N GLU A 139 11.33 28.01 26.60
CA GLU A 139 11.34 29.25 25.83
C GLU A 139 11.95 29.06 24.44
N MET A 140 12.90 28.12 24.30
CA MET A 140 13.55 27.81 23.04
C MET A 140 13.72 26.30 22.88
N THR A 141 13.42 25.80 21.68
CA THR A 141 13.68 24.42 21.27
C THR A 141 14.70 24.40 20.16
N VAL A 142 15.58 23.41 20.13
CA VAL A 142 16.53 23.24 19.01
C VAL A 142 15.88 22.39 17.93
N SER A 143 15.88 22.89 16.70
CA SER A 143 15.47 22.15 15.52
C SER A 143 16.69 21.78 14.70
N ARG A 144 16.71 20.58 14.11
CA ARG A 144 17.76 20.16 13.20
C ARG A 144 17.34 20.38 11.75
N LYS A 145 18.27 20.82 10.92
CA LYS A 145 18.13 20.89 9.46
C LYS A 145 19.36 20.30 8.81
N LEU A 146 19.19 19.62 7.69
CA LEU A 146 20.32 19.21 6.86
C LEU A 146 20.70 20.33 5.89
N GLU A 147 21.97 20.66 5.82
CA GLU A 147 22.54 21.49 4.76
C GLU A 147 22.78 20.67 3.49
N GLY A 148 22.68 21.33 2.33
CA GLY A 148 22.96 20.73 1.02
C GLY A 148 21.85 19.82 0.46
N LEU A 149 20.73 19.67 1.17
CA LEU A 149 19.54 18.98 0.69
C LEU A 149 18.66 19.97 -0.10
N GLU A 150 19.07 20.24 -1.35
CA GLU A 150 18.34 21.12 -2.28
C GLU A 150 17.28 20.37 -3.10
N ASP A 151 17.23 19.04 -3.02
CA ASP A 151 16.27 18.24 -3.78
C ASP A 151 14.83 18.46 -3.25
N PRO A 152 13.92 19.02 -4.06
CA PRO A 152 12.54 19.27 -3.65
C PRO A 152 11.74 17.99 -3.40
N ASN A 153 12.21 16.82 -3.82
CA ASN A 153 11.57 15.53 -3.57
C ASN A 153 11.98 14.92 -2.23
N LEU A 154 13.02 15.43 -1.57
CA LEU A 154 13.42 14.97 -0.25
C LEU A 154 12.70 15.78 0.82
N GLU A 155 12.32 15.13 1.92
CA GLU A 155 11.81 15.79 3.13
C GLU A 155 12.61 15.34 4.34
N VAL A 156 12.88 16.29 5.23
CA VAL A 156 13.64 16.07 6.46
C VAL A 156 12.78 16.40 7.66
N CYS A 157 12.67 15.44 8.57
CA CYS A 157 12.00 15.60 9.85
C CYS A 157 12.95 15.13 10.93
N GLY A 158 13.08 15.90 12.01
CA GLY A 158 13.95 15.55 13.10
C GLY A 158 13.44 16.05 14.43
N ASP A 159 13.90 15.41 15.48
CA ASP A 159 13.67 15.76 16.88
C ASP A 159 14.99 16.16 17.56
N SER A 160 15.09 15.93 18.87
CA SER A 160 16.26 16.26 19.69
C SER A 160 17.50 15.40 19.42
N ASP A 161 17.40 14.23 18.82
CA ASP A 161 18.59 13.36 18.63
C ASP A 161 18.55 12.54 17.32
N THR A 162 17.40 12.48 16.68
CA THR A 162 17.12 11.66 15.52
C THR A 162 16.64 12.52 14.35
N MET A 163 17.09 12.16 13.16
CA MET A 163 16.55 12.70 11.92
C MET A 163 16.16 11.61 10.95
N VAL A 164 15.10 11.87 10.20
CA VAL A 164 14.56 11.03 9.15
C VAL A 164 14.53 11.85 7.87
N VAL A 165 15.12 11.29 6.82
CA VAL A 165 15.03 11.79 5.46
C VAL A 165 14.23 10.80 4.64
N MET A 166 13.19 11.26 3.97
CA MET A 166 12.39 10.42 3.09
C MET A 166 12.46 10.95 1.66
N ASP A 167 12.56 10.00 0.72
CA ASP A 167 12.59 10.30 -0.71
C ASP A 167 11.20 10.10 -1.34
N PHE A 168 10.63 11.20 -1.84
CA PHE A 168 9.31 11.25 -2.47
C PHE A 168 9.37 11.19 -3.99
N THR A 169 10.55 10.98 -4.58
CA THR A 169 10.72 10.79 -6.02
C THR A 169 9.86 9.61 -6.47
N GLN A 170 8.90 9.87 -7.36
CA GLN A 170 8.05 8.85 -7.93
C GLN A 170 8.71 8.25 -9.17
N ASP A 171 8.64 6.93 -9.30
CA ASP A 171 9.03 6.20 -10.50
C ASP A 171 7.89 5.29 -10.96
N GLU A 172 8.03 4.70 -12.16
CA GLU A 172 7.00 3.86 -12.78
C GLU A 172 6.66 2.62 -11.94
N GLU A 173 7.65 2.05 -11.23
CA GLU A 173 7.44 0.86 -10.40
C GLU A 173 6.66 1.22 -9.12
N LEU A 174 7.02 2.32 -8.45
CA LEU A 174 6.29 2.84 -7.29
C LEU A 174 4.85 3.17 -7.66
N PHE A 175 4.64 3.80 -8.82
CA PHE A 175 3.30 4.06 -9.35
C PHE A 175 2.53 2.77 -9.57
N ALA A 176 3.13 1.77 -10.25
CA ALA A 176 2.49 0.49 -10.51
C ALA A 176 2.11 -0.25 -9.21
N MET A 177 2.95 -0.19 -8.17
CA MET A 177 2.64 -0.75 -6.85
C MET A 177 1.49 0.00 -6.15
N ALA A 178 1.51 1.34 -6.17
CA ALA A 178 0.43 2.16 -5.62
C ALA A 178 -0.90 1.87 -6.32
N MET A 179 -0.87 1.75 -7.64
CA MET A 179 -2.03 1.44 -8.47
C MET A 179 -2.54 0.02 -8.19
N SER A 180 -1.65 -0.97 -8.07
CA SER A 180 -2.01 -2.36 -7.70
C SER A 180 -2.76 -2.42 -6.37
N ARG A 181 -2.28 -1.70 -5.35
CA ARG A 181 -2.95 -1.59 -4.04
C ARG A 181 -4.29 -0.88 -4.15
N THR A 182 -4.39 0.13 -5.01
CA THR A 182 -5.63 0.88 -5.26
C THR A 182 -6.68 -0.01 -5.91
N VAL A 183 -6.32 -0.75 -6.97
CA VAL A 183 -7.19 -1.74 -7.64
C VAL A 183 -7.70 -2.76 -6.62
N GLY A 184 -6.80 -3.39 -5.84
CA GLY A 184 -7.19 -4.37 -4.83
C GLY A 184 -8.15 -3.80 -3.77
N ASN A 185 -7.91 -2.57 -3.30
CA ASN A 185 -8.80 -1.91 -2.35
C ASN A 185 -10.19 -1.60 -2.93
N LEU A 186 -10.26 -1.16 -4.18
CA LEU A 186 -11.52 -0.84 -4.86
C LEU A 186 -12.35 -2.10 -5.08
N VAL A 187 -11.74 -3.16 -5.61
CA VAL A 187 -12.40 -4.47 -5.79
C VAL A 187 -12.90 -5.01 -4.46
N GLN A 188 -12.07 -4.96 -3.41
CA GLN A 188 -12.48 -5.45 -2.08
C GLN A 188 -13.59 -4.59 -1.44
N LYS A 189 -13.58 -3.27 -1.68
CA LYS A 189 -14.68 -2.37 -1.27
C LYS A 189 -15.98 -2.75 -2.00
N MET A 190 -15.90 -2.95 -3.31
CA MET A 190 -17.05 -3.34 -4.13
C MET A 190 -17.67 -4.66 -3.68
N ARG A 191 -16.85 -5.65 -3.29
CA ARG A 191 -17.32 -6.91 -2.69
C ARG A 191 -18.11 -6.70 -1.42
N LYS A 192 -17.59 -5.87 -0.51
CA LYS A 192 -18.26 -5.56 0.77
C LYS A 192 -19.59 -4.87 0.55
N GLU A 193 -19.66 -3.95 -0.41
CA GLU A 193 -20.91 -3.27 -0.79
C GLU A 193 -21.93 -4.23 -1.39
N ALA A 194 -21.49 -5.23 -2.15
CA ALA A 194 -22.31 -6.33 -2.63
C ALA A 194 -22.68 -7.36 -1.54
N LYS A 195 -22.28 -7.14 -0.27
CA LYS A 195 -22.51 -8.01 0.90
C LYS A 195 -21.94 -9.43 0.76
N LEU A 196 -20.94 -9.61 -0.10
CA LEU A 196 -20.30 -10.89 -0.33
C LEU A 196 -19.41 -11.28 0.86
N GLN A 197 -19.51 -12.54 1.26
CA GLN A 197 -18.67 -13.16 2.28
C GLN A 197 -17.32 -13.58 1.70
N GLN A 198 -16.39 -13.92 2.60
CA GLN A 198 -15.04 -14.28 2.21
C GLN A 198 -14.98 -15.51 1.32
N ASP A 199 -15.87 -16.49 1.51
CA ASP A 199 -15.86 -17.80 0.85
C ASP A 199 -16.86 -17.93 -0.30
N ASP A 200 -17.60 -16.86 -0.62
CA ASP A 200 -18.59 -16.89 -1.68
C ASP A 200 -17.96 -17.30 -3.03
N PRO A 201 -18.62 -18.20 -3.78
CA PRO A 201 -18.15 -18.66 -5.08
C PRO A 201 -18.45 -17.59 -6.13
N VAL A 202 -17.59 -16.58 -6.18
CA VAL A 202 -17.64 -15.49 -7.16
C VAL A 202 -16.34 -15.40 -7.93
N ASP A 203 -16.41 -14.84 -9.13
CA ASP A 203 -15.26 -14.41 -9.91
C ASP A 203 -15.24 -12.89 -10.06
N MET A 204 -14.04 -12.34 -10.10
CA MET A 204 -13.81 -10.91 -10.21
C MET A 204 -13.05 -10.65 -11.50
N TRP A 205 -13.52 -9.67 -12.24
CA TRP A 205 -13.02 -9.32 -13.56
C TRP A 205 -12.65 -7.84 -13.57
N ALA A 206 -11.52 -7.49 -14.18
CA ALA A 206 -11.07 -6.13 -14.34
C ALA A 206 -10.65 -5.84 -15.78
N ALA A 207 -10.91 -4.61 -16.23
CA ALA A 207 -10.36 -4.07 -17.47
C ALA A 207 -10.05 -2.59 -17.30
N ALA A 208 -9.02 -2.13 -18.01
CA ALA A 208 -8.80 -0.71 -18.18
C ALA A 208 -9.70 -0.19 -19.32
N VAL A 209 -10.45 0.88 -19.03
CA VAL A 209 -11.22 1.62 -20.03
C VAL A 209 -10.47 2.91 -20.32
N ALA A 210 -10.01 3.04 -21.57
CA ALA A 210 -9.19 4.16 -21.99
C ALA A 210 -9.91 5.50 -21.80
N GLY A 211 -9.27 6.42 -21.08
CA GLY A 211 -9.73 7.79 -20.93
C GLY A 211 -9.37 8.66 -22.14
N LYS A 212 -10.02 9.83 -22.27
CA LYS A 212 -9.64 10.82 -23.32
C LYS A 212 -8.20 11.32 -23.18
N LYS A 213 -7.67 11.30 -21.95
CA LYS A 213 -6.29 11.63 -21.56
C LYS A 213 -5.60 10.40 -20.96
N GLY A 214 -6.06 9.21 -21.31
CA GLY A 214 -5.55 7.94 -20.80
C GLY A 214 -4.09 7.73 -21.16
N THR A 215 -3.36 7.07 -20.27
CA THR A 215 -1.92 6.80 -20.44
C THR A 215 -1.63 5.36 -20.86
N GLY A 216 -2.61 4.46 -20.72
CA GLY A 216 -2.47 3.02 -20.87
C GLY A 216 -1.75 2.36 -19.69
N ASN A 217 -1.34 3.13 -18.67
CA ASN A 217 -0.59 2.61 -17.55
C ASN A 217 -1.43 1.65 -16.70
N LEU A 218 -2.72 1.93 -16.53
CA LEU A 218 -3.62 1.02 -15.82
C LEU A 218 -3.66 -0.38 -16.46
N GLN A 219 -3.71 -0.46 -17.79
CA GLN A 219 -3.71 -1.75 -18.49
C GLN A 219 -2.40 -2.51 -18.21
N LYS A 220 -1.25 -1.83 -18.32
CA LYS A 220 0.06 -2.42 -17.99
C LYS A 220 0.11 -2.93 -16.56
N VAL A 221 -0.43 -2.18 -15.60
CA VAL A 221 -0.47 -2.59 -14.19
C VAL A 221 -1.32 -3.85 -13.99
N LEU A 222 -2.49 -3.95 -14.64
CA LEU A 222 -3.35 -5.13 -14.55
C LEU A 222 -2.67 -6.39 -15.11
N GLU A 223 -1.82 -6.24 -16.12
CA GLU A 223 -1.10 -7.34 -16.77
C GLU A 223 0.20 -7.70 -16.01
N GLU A 224 1.08 -6.72 -15.77
CA GLU A 224 2.43 -6.93 -15.23
C GLU A 224 2.46 -7.13 -13.71
N LYS A 225 1.50 -6.57 -12.97
CA LYS A 225 1.44 -6.64 -11.49
C LYS A 225 0.28 -7.48 -10.98
N LYS A 226 -0.23 -8.42 -11.80
CA LYS A 226 -1.30 -9.35 -11.45
C LYS A 226 -1.04 -10.04 -10.10
N ASP A 227 0.14 -10.63 -9.90
CA ASP A 227 0.50 -11.33 -8.66
C ASP A 227 0.40 -10.43 -7.41
N LEU A 228 0.78 -9.16 -7.54
CA LEU A 228 0.72 -8.20 -6.44
C LEU A 228 -0.73 -7.84 -6.10
N ILE A 229 -1.58 -7.65 -7.12
CA ILE A 229 -3.01 -7.40 -6.95
C ILE A 229 -3.69 -8.61 -6.29
N GLU A 230 -3.40 -9.81 -6.77
CA GLU A 230 -3.93 -11.06 -6.21
C GLU A 230 -3.47 -11.28 -4.78
N LYS A 231 -2.23 -10.93 -4.43
CA LYS A 231 -1.74 -10.94 -3.05
C LYS A 231 -2.53 -9.99 -2.15
N HIS A 232 -2.89 -8.80 -2.63
CA HIS A 232 -3.71 -7.85 -1.88
C HIS A 232 -5.16 -8.34 -1.73
N LEU A 233 -5.72 -8.97 -2.75
CA LEU A 233 -7.09 -9.51 -2.75
C LEU A 233 -7.23 -10.87 -2.06
N ARG A 234 -6.11 -11.60 -1.94
CA ARG A 234 -6.04 -13.03 -1.57
C ARG A 234 -6.90 -13.92 -2.47
N ARG A 235 -7.18 -13.46 -3.68
CA ARG A 235 -8.05 -14.10 -4.70
C ARG A 235 -7.62 -13.66 -6.09
N PRO A 236 -7.83 -14.50 -7.12
CA PRO A 236 -7.55 -14.12 -8.51
C PRO A 236 -8.39 -12.93 -8.97
N LEU A 237 -7.78 -12.09 -9.82
CA LEU A 237 -8.47 -11.05 -10.56
C LEU A 237 -8.24 -11.30 -12.05
N TRP A 238 -9.32 -11.61 -12.76
CA TRP A 238 -9.25 -12.00 -14.17
C TRP A 238 -9.37 -10.78 -15.09
N SER A 239 -8.81 -10.86 -16.29
CA SER A 239 -9.11 -9.87 -17.32
C SER A 239 -10.58 -10.00 -17.74
N SER A 240 -11.30 -8.88 -17.84
CA SER A 240 -12.69 -8.89 -18.33
C SER A 240 -12.82 -9.40 -19.77
N SER A 241 -11.74 -9.39 -20.56
CA SER A 241 -11.73 -9.99 -21.91
C SER A 241 -11.90 -11.51 -21.91
N LEU A 242 -11.67 -12.17 -20.77
CA LEU A 242 -11.86 -13.62 -20.62
C LEU A 242 -13.31 -14.00 -20.32
N ARG A 243 -14.20 -13.04 -20.04
CA ARG A 243 -15.62 -13.33 -19.80
C ARG A 243 -16.25 -13.92 -21.05
N GLN A 244 -17.08 -14.93 -20.87
CA GLN A 244 -17.71 -15.70 -21.95
C GLN A 244 -19.16 -15.30 -22.21
N GLY A 245 -19.69 -14.36 -21.42
CA GLY A 245 -20.97 -13.70 -21.65
C GLY A 245 -22.15 -14.37 -20.96
N HIS A 246 -22.00 -15.62 -20.50
CA HIS A 246 -23.03 -16.33 -19.74
C HIS A 246 -22.94 -16.12 -18.22
N GLU A 247 -21.88 -15.49 -17.72
CA GLU A 247 -21.70 -15.28 -16.28
C GLU A 247 -22.75 -14.30 -15.74
N LEU A 248 -23.43 -14.69 -14.65
CA LEU A 248 -24.43 -13.85 -14.01
C LEU A 248 -23.76 -12.70 -13.24
N LEU A 249 -24.05 -11.47 -13.64
CA LEU A 249 -23.50 -10.27 -13.02
C LEU A 249 -24.12 -10.04 -11.63
N VAL A 250 -23.26 -9.94 -10.62
CA VAL A 250 -23.65 -9.54 -9.25
C VAL A 250 -23.57 -8.03 -9.11
N LYS A 251 -22.44 -7.45 -9.51
CA LYS A 251 -22.19 -6.01 -9.47
C LYS A 251 -21.15 -5.63 -10.51
N GLU A 252 -21.35 -4.51 -11.18
CA GLU A 252 -20.37 -3.89 -12.10
C GLU A 252 -20.25 -2.41 -11.77
N GLU A 253 -19.04 -1.90 -11.72
CA GLU A 253 -18.76 -0.51 -11.41
C GLU A 253 -17.50 -0.04 -12.13
N THR A 254 -17.51 1.23 -12.55
CA THR A 254 -16.36 1.88 -13.19
C THR A 254 -15.81 2.94 -12.25
N PHE A 255 -14.51 2.85 -11.96
CA PHE A 255 -13.81 3.74 -11.04
C PHE A 255 -12.85 4.66 -11.78
N ASP A 256 -12.89 5.95 -11.47
CA ASP A 256 -11.88 6.92 -11.91
C ASP A 256 -10.63 6.80 -11.02
N VAL A 257 -9.54 6.23 -11.55
CA VAL A 257 -8.32 5.91 -10.79
C VAL A 257 -7.11 6.77 -11.15
N GLU A 258 -7.08 7.34 -12.36
CA GLU A 258 -6.03 8.26 -12.83
C GLU A 258 -6.49 9.74 -12.89
N GLY A 259 -7.57 10.08 -12.19
CA GLY A 259 -8.13 11.43 -12.18
C GLY A 259 -8.98 11.76 -13.41
N GLU A 260 -9.35 13.03 -13.54
CA GLU A 260 -10.35 13.47 -14.53
C GLU A 260 -9.86 13.29 -15.97
N GLY A 261 -10.50 12.36 -16.69
CA GLY A 261 -10.18 12.04 -18.08
C GLY A 261 -9.04 11.02 -18.28
N GLY A 262 -8.42 10.54 -17.20
CA GLY A 262 -7.46 9.44 -17.23
C GLY A 262 -8.14 8.07 -17.42
N ASP A 263 -7.35 7.00 -17.40
CA ASP A 263 -7.89 5.65 -17.53
C ASP A 263 -8.79 5.30 -16.35
N LYS A 264 -9.86 4.54 -16.67
CA LYS A 264 -10.84 4.09 -15.69
C LYS A 264 -10.70 2.59 -15.48
N LEU A 265 -10.90 2.15 -14.24
CA LEU A 265 -10.94 0.76 -13.88
C LEU A 265 -12.40 0.27 -13.94
N LEU A 266 -12.73 -0.60 -14.90
CA LEU A 266 -13.98 -1.34 -14.89
C LEU A 266 -13.79 -2.61 -14.07
N VAL A 267 -14.63 -2.82 -13.06
CA VAL A 267 -14.66 -4.06 -12.28
C VAL A 267 -16.04 -4.69 -12.37
N ALA A 268 -16.08 -5.98 -12.68
CA ALA A 268 -17.28 -6.79 -12.61
C ALA A 268 -17.09 -7.95 -11.61
N ILE A 269 -18.09 -8.21 -10.78
CA ILE A 269 -18.19 -9.42 -9.97
C ILE A 269 -19.32 -10.25 -10.53
N THR A 270 -19.04 -11.52 -10.79
CA THR A 270 -20.04 -12.48 -11.28
C THR A 270 -20.16 -13.66 -10.33
N VAL A 271 -21.31 -14.32 -10.36
CA VAL A 271 -21.45 -15.64 -9.76
C VAL A 271 -20.51 -16.60 -10.50
N ARG A 272 -19.81 -17.45 -9.75
CA ARG A 272 -18.96 -18.50 -10.32
C ARG A 272 -19.80 -19.38 -11.24
N ALA A 273 -19.34 -19.52 -12.47
CA ALA A 273 -20.00 -20.28 -13.52
C ALA A 273 -19.02 -21.28 -14.16
N PRO A 274 -19.51 -22.29 -14.90
CA PRO A 274 -18.63 -23.11 -15.74
C PRO A 274 -17.81 -22.21 -16.67
N PHE A 275 -16.52 -22.48 -16.78
CA PHE A 275 -15.61 -21.76 -17.68
C PHE A 275 -15.16 -22.70 -18.78
N PHE A 276 -15.37 -22.32 -20.03
CA PHE A 276 -15.21 -23.20 -21.18
C PHE A 276 -13.88 -22.98 -21.90
N ASN A 277 -13.33 -24.05 -22.45
CA ASN A 277 -12.23 -23.97 -23.42
C ASN A 277 -12.85 -23.92 -24.82
N GLU A 278 -12.91 -22.73 -25.42
CA GLU A 278 -13.57 -22.54 -26.71
C GLU A 278 -12.96 -23.38 -27.82
N ASP A 279 -11.62 -23.45 -27.86
CA ASP A 279 -10.91 -24.22 -28.88
C ASP A 279 -11.15 -25.73 -28.73
N ALA A 280 -11.09 -26.25 -27.51
CA ALA A 280 -11.35 -27.67 -27.26
C ALA A 280 -12.81 -28.05 -27.52
N LEU A 281 -13.77 -27.17 -27.20
CA LEU A 281 -15.18 -27.39 -27.53
C LEU A 281 -15.43 -27.41 -29.04
N ARG A 282 -14.83 -26.48 -29.78
CA ARG A 282 -14.91 -26.45 -31.25
C ARG A 282 -14.32 -27.71 -31.88
N GLN A 283 -13.22 -28.23 -31.32
CA GLN A 283 -12.66 -29.51 -31.76
C GLN A 283 -13.58 -30.70 -31.46
N LEU A 284 -14.29 -30.67 -30.32
CA LEU A 284 -15.20 -31.75 -29.91
C LEU A 284 -16.49 -31.78 -30.77
N VAL A 285 -17.08 -30.62 -31.03
CA VAL A 285 -18.36 -30.50 -31.76
C VAL A 285 -18.18 -30.36 -33.28
N GLY A 286 -16.97 -30.03 -33.74
CA GLY A 286 -16.69 -29.70 -35.14
C GLY A 286 -17.26 -28.34 -35.53
N SER A 287 -17.67 -28.18 -36.79
CA SER A 287 -18.21 -26.92 -37.34
C SER A 287 -19.66 -26.60 -36.90
N ASP A 288 -20.21 -27.33 -35.92
CA ASP A 288 -21.60 -27.19 -35.48
C ASP A 288 -21.72 -26.24 -34.28
N ALA A 289 -21.97 -24.96 -34.57
CA ALA A 289 -22.13 -23.91 -33.56
C ALA A 289 -23.34 -24.13 -32.63
N ASN A 290 -24.39 -24.83 -33.11
CA ASN A 290 -25.57 -25.11 -32.30
C ASN A 290 -25.26 -26.21 -31.27
N ALA A 291 -24.51 -27.24 -31.69
CA ALA A 291 -24.02 -28.27 -30.76
C ALA A 291 -23.09 -27.68 -29.69
N GLU A 292 -22.19 -26.75 -30.05
CA GLU A 292 -21.35 -26.03 -29.09
C GLU A 292 -22.20 -25.27 -28.06
N THR A 293 -23.19 -24.51 -28.54
CA THR A 293 -24.11 -23.74 -27.70
C THR A 293 -24.91 -24.64 -26.77
N ALA A 294 -25.43 -25.77 -27.28
CA ALA A 294 -26.16 -26.75 -26.48
C ALA A 294 -25.28 -27.36 -25.37
N CYS A 295 -24.01 -27.66 -25.67
CA CYS A 295 -23.07 -28.16 -24.68
C CYS A 295 -22.81 -27.13 -23.56
N ARG A 296 -22.60 -25.86 -23.93
CA ARG A 296 -22.41 -24.77 -22.97
C ARG A 296 -23.65 -24.58 -22.09
N GLN A 297 -24.84 -24.50 -22.70
CA GLN A 297 -26.10 -24.33 -21.98
C GLN A 297 -26.38 -25.49 -21.03
N TYR A 298 -26.15 -26.73 -21.47
CA TYR A 298 -26.37 -27.91 -20.62
C TYR A 298 -25.49 -27.86 -19.36
N ALA A 299 -24.19 -27.54 -19.50
CA ALA A 299 -23.30 -27.38 -18.36
C ALA A 299 -23.74 -26.25 -17.40
N GLN A 300 -24.35 -25.18 -17.93
CA GLN A 300 -24.87 -24.05 -17.13
C GLN A 300 -26.16 -24.38 -16.37
N THR A 301 -26.88 -25.45 -16.72
CA THR A 301 -28.11 -25.85 -15.99
C THR A 301 -27.85 -26.41 -14.59
N PHE A 302 -26.61 -26.82 -14.31
CA PHE A 302 -26.24 -27.39 -13.01
C PHE A 302 -25.86 -26.31 -12.01
N SER A 303 -26.23 -26.52 -10.74
CA SER A 303 -25.66 -25.75 -9.64
C SER A 303 -24.15 -26.01 -9.55
N LEU A 304 -23.41 -25.08 -8.94
CA LEU A 304 -21.96 -25.21 -8.74
C LEU A 304 -21.60 -26.54 -8.05
N GLU A 305 -22.31 -26.87 -6.97
CA GLU A 305 -22.10 -28.11 -6.20
C GLU A 305 -22.29 -29.35 -7.07
N LYS A 306 -23.37 -29.37 -7.87
CA LYS A 306 -23.65 -30.50 -8.75
C LYS A 306 -22.63 -30.61 -9.87
N LEU A 307 -22.19 -29.48 -10.41
CA LEU A 307 -21.15 -29.45 -11.43
C LEU A 307 -19.83 -30.00 -10.88
N SER A 308 -19.42 -29.60 -9.67
CA SER A 308 -18.23 -30.13 -8.99
C SER A 308 -18.30 -31.65 -8.75
N GLU A 309 -19.46 -32.17 -8.37
CA GLU A 309 -19.70 -33.61 -8.22
C GLU A 309 -19.54 -34.35 -9.56
N LEU A 310 -20.13 -33.82 -10.64
CA LEU A 310 -20.05 -34.41 -11.98
C LEU A 310 -18.62 -34.37 -12.54
N CYS A 311 -17.87 -33.30 -12.26
CA CYS A 311 -16.45 -33.21 -12.60
C CYS A 311 -15.60 -34.32 -11.92
N SER A 312 -15.97 -34.76 -10.72
CA SER A 312 -15.30 -35.85 -10.01
C SER A 312 -15.60 -37.23 -10.61
N ASN A 313 -16.73 -37.35 -11.33
CA ASN A 313 -17.24 -38.60 -11.91
C ASN A 313 -16.97 -38.73 -13.43
N GLY A 314 -16.00 -37.98 -13.98
CA GLY A 314 -15.57 -38.11 -15.38
C GLY A 314 -16.20 -37.12 -16.37
N GLY A 315 -16.86 -36.05 -15.88
CA GLY A 315 -17.34 -34.94 -16.70
C GLY A 315 -18.83 -35.01 -17.06
N LEU A 316 -19.22 -34.38 -18.17
CA LEU A 316 -20.62 -34.27 -18.61
C LEU A 316 -20.84 -35.04 -19.92
N LYS A 317 -22.01 -35.66 -20.05
CA LYS A 317 -22.51 -36.24 -21.31
C LYS A 317 -23.64 -35.39 -21.83
N VAL A 318 -23.50 -34.89 -23.06
CA VAL A 318 -24.50 -34.05 -23.73
C VAL A 318 -24.99 -34.78 -24.96
N ASN A 319 -26.31 -34.93 -25.11
CA ASN A 319 -26.91 -35.47 -26.33
C ASN A 319 -27.57 -34.32 -27.10
N TYR A 320 -27.14 -34.10 -28.34
CA TYR A 320 -27.70 -33.08 -29.23
C TYR A 320 -27.87 -33.66 -30.64
N GLU A 321 -29.08 -33.57 -31.19
CA GLU A 321 -29.45 -34.10 -32.52
C GLU A 321 -28.97 -35.54 -32.80
N GLY A 322 -29.08 -36.43 -31.81
CA GLY A 322 -28.69 -37.83 -31.93
C GLY A 322 -27.20 -38.12 -31.82
N LYS A 323 -26.36 -37.09 -31.62
CA LYS A 323 -24.92 -37.23 -31.30
C LYS A 323 -24.69 -37.06 -29.80
N THR A 324 -23.75 -37.83 -29.25
CA THR A 324 -23.32 -37.73 -27.86
C THR A 324 -21.95 -37.10 -27.78
N PHE A 325 -21.83 -36.02 -27.00
CA PHE A 325 -20.59 -35.31 -26.74
C PHE A 325 -20.16 -35.52 -25.28
N GLN A 326 -18.91 -35.95 -25.07
CA GLN A 326 -18.33 -36.14 -23.74
C GLN A 326 -17.48 -34.92 -23.37
N LEU A 327 -18.00 -34.07 -22.50
CA LEU A 327 -17.27 -32.92 -21.97
C LEU A 327 -16.43 -33.36 -20.76
N GLU A 328 -15.14 -33.53 -20.99
CA GLU A 328 -14.13 -33.75 -19.95
C GLU A 328 -13.80 -32.47 -19.14
N HIS A 329 -13.77 -32.58 -17.81
CA HIS A 329 -13.31 -31.54 -16.88
C HIS A 329 -11.81 -31.23 -17.10
N LYS A 330 -11.40 -29.96 -16.99
CA LYS A 330 -10.03 -29.46 -17.25
C LYS A 330 -9.54 -29.61 -18.70
N LYS A 331 -10.39 -30.07 -19.61
CA LYS A 331 -10.12 -30.06 -21.05
C LYS A 331 -11.10 -29.18 -21.80
N HIS A 332 -12.39 -29.43 -21.64
CA HIS A 332 -13.45 -28.68 -22.33
C HIS A 332 -14.09 -27.61 -21.44
N PHE A 333 -14.14 -27.84 -20.12
CA PHE A 333 -14.66 -26.87 -19.16
C PHE A 333 -14.08 -27.09 -17.75
N THR A 334 -14.23 -26.08 -16.89
CA THR A 334 -13.88 -26.11 -15.47
C THR A 334 -14.95 -25.44 -14.61
N VAL A 335 -14.91 -25.65 -13.29
CA VAL A 335 -15.80 -24.99 -12.33
C VAL A 335 -15.29 -23.58 -12.00
N GLY A 336 -15.13 -22.78 -13.06
CA GLY A 336 -14.58 -21.44 -13.04
C GLY A 336 -13.18 -21.32 -13.66
N PRO A 337 -12.74 -20.09 -13.90
CA PRO A 337 -11.45 -19.79 -14.55
C PRO A 337 -10.24 -20.22 -13.72
N ALA A 338 -10.34 -20.23 -12.38
CA ALA A 338 -9.23 -20.60 -11.49
C ALA A 338 -8.71 -22.03 -11.72
N ASP A 339 -9.57 -22.93 -12.17
CA ASP A 339 -9.25 -24.34 -12.38
C ASP A 339 -8.81 -24.64 -13.83
N ALA A 340 -8.86 -23.65 -14.72
CA ALA A 340 -8.63 -23.80 -16.16
C ALA A 340 -7.12 -23.93 -16.48
N PRO A 341 -6.63 -25.12 -16.89
CA PRO A 341 -5.21 -25.29 -17.20
C PRO A 341 -4.77 -24.60 -18.50
N TRP A 342 -5.72 -24.17 -19.33
CA TRP A 342 -5.46 -23.46 -20.58
C TRP A 342 -5.30 -21.95 -20.40
N LEU A 343 -5.61 -21.41 -19.22
CA LEU A 343 -5.21 -20.04 -18.88
C LEU A 343 -3.74 -20.10 -18.42
N ALA A 344 -2.88 -19.34 -19.09
CA ALA A 344 -1.53 -19.10 -18.59
C ALA A 344 -1.66 -18.50 -17.17
N LYS A 345 -1.02 -19.11 -16.18
CA LYS A 345 -1.05 -18.63 -14.80
C LYS A 345 -0.35 -17.30 -14.69
#